data_AF-A0A1V5X755-F1
#
_entry.id   AF-A0A1V5X755-F1
#
_cell.length_a   1.000
_cell.length_b   1.000
_cell.length_c   1.000
_cell.angle_alpha   90.00
_cell.angle_beta   90.00
_cell.angle_gamma   90.00
#
_symmetry.space_group_name_H-M   'P 1'
#
loop_
_entity.id
_entity.type
_entity.pdbx_description
1 polymer ?
#
loop_
_entity_poly.entity_id
_entity_poly.type
_entity_poly.pdbx_seq_one_letter_code
_entity_poly.pdbx_strand_id
1 'polypeptide(L)'
;MDPYPISSGGRLRIAQACQKQKMACDMAMRQHRYFFPRLAVLLDAFSLLRPATRAHEVASLRLRLMAEASPRQVDPQERRLALRLRDMRTQMIGLIGDVRACRSCARGYPLPHGRWEGGYCCGGTTENVFQQEELACLRASGTRPRDFRTPRAVHAGCAFRGPRGCSLAPAHRPNLCVRYTCRDLHEEFSKRGIERQVRQLASQIQRTFSEYRSLRSNRLDRESLERFEAETKKISGKRMNS
;
A
#
# COMPACT_ATOMS: atom_id res chain seq x y z
N MET A 1 54.29 5.68 -9.67
CA MET A 1 54.05 7.06 -9.18
C MET A 1 52.62 7.09 -8.65
N ASP A 2 52.46 6.91 -7.34
CA ASP A 2 51.17 6.96 -6.66
C ASP A 2 50.82 8.40 -6.30
N PRO A 3 49.61 8.91 -6.63
CA PRO A 3 49.22 10.26 -6.29
C PRO A 3 48.66 10.31 -4.86
N TYR A 4 49.40 11.00 -3.98
CA TYR A 4 48.99 11.52 -2.67
C TYR A 4 48.61 10.52 -1.56
N PRO A 5 49.49 10.29 -0.57
CA PRO A 5 49.10 9.64 0.68
C PRO A 5 48.24 10.60 1.52
N ILE A 6 46.94 10.32 1.58
CA ILE A 6 46.02 11.01 2.49
C ILE A 6 46.35 10.58 3.92
N SER A 7 46.78 11.53 4.76
CA SER A 7 47.12 11.27 6.16
C SER A 7 45.92 10.72 6.95
N SER A 8 46.20 9.74 7.80
CA SER A 8 45.22 9.01 8.63
C SER A 8 44.35 9.90 9.52
N GLY A 9 44.77 11.15 9.80
CA GLY A 9 43.99 12.13 10.55
C GLY A 9 42.80 12.75 9.79
N GLY A 10 42.81 12.76 8.45
CA GLY A 10 41.74 13.36 7.65
C GLY A 10 40.45 12.51 7.60
N ARG A 11 40.59 11.18 7.61
CA ARG A 11 39.44 10.26 7.52
C ARG A 11 38.56 10.29 8.76
N LEU A 12 39.14 10.52 9.95
CA LEU A 12 38.36 10.59 11.19
C LEU A 12 37.46 11.84 11.25
N ARG A 13 37.93 12.98 10.72
CA ARG A 13 37.18 14.24 10.75
C ARG A 13 35.97 14.23 9.81
N ILE A 14 36.09 13.60 8.64
CA ILE A 14 34.97 13.46 7.68
C ILE A 14 33.91 12.50 8.23
N ALA A 15 34.31 11.39 8.85
CA ALA A 15 33.37 10.45 9.46
C ALA A 15 32.58 11.08 10.63
N GLN A 16 33.25 11.86 11.48
CA GLN A 16 32.60 12.58 12.58
C GLN A 16 31.66 13.70 12.09
N ALA A 17 32.00 14.39 10.99
CA ALA A 17 31.13 15.38 10.37
C ALA A 17 29.84 14.74 9.80
N CYS A 18 29.96 13.63 9.07
CA CYS A 18 28.81 12.89 8.55
C CYS A 18 27.91 12.33 9.66
N GLN A 19 28.50 11.88 10.78
CA GLN A 19 27.72 11.34 11.90
C GLN A 19 26.94 12.43 12.66
N LYS A 20 27.53 13.62 12.84
CA LYS A 20 26.81 14.79 13.40
C LYS A 20 25.68 15.25 12.47
N GLN A 21 25.89 15.23 11.16
CA GLN A 21 24.89 15.65 10.18
C GLN A 21 23.73 14.65 10.07
N LYS A 22 24.00 13.34 10.20
CA LYS A 22 22.98 12.29 10.30
C LYS A 22 22.12 12.44 11.56
N MET A 23 22.72 12.71 12.72
CA MET A 23 21.97 12.93 13.97
C MET A 23 21.11 14.19 13.93
N ALA A 24 21.60 15.29 13.31
CA ALA A 24 20.81 16.50 13.11
C ALA A 24 19.61 16.26 12.17
N CYS A 25 19.79 15.46 11.12
CA CYS A 25 18.73 15.09 10.18
C CYS A 25 17.69 14.17 10.85
N ASP A 26 18.13 13.20 11.67
CA ASP A 26 17.25 12.31 12.43
C ASP A 26 16.47 13.05 13.54
N MET A 27 17.04 14.10 14.14
CA MET A 27 16.31 14.98 15.08
C MET A 27 15.29 15.87 14.37
N ALA A 28 15.64 16.45 13.22
CA ALA A 28 14.71 17.27 12.43
C ALA A 28 13.52 16.42 11.90
N MET A 29 13.77 15.18 11.49
CA MET A 29 12.74 14.24 11.03
C MET A 29 11.79 13.79 12.16
N ARG A 30 12.23 13.80 13.43
CA ARG A 30 11.35 13.53 14.58
C ARG A 30 10.49 14.73 14.97
N GLN A 31 10.93 15.96 14.70
CA GLN A 31 10.17 17.17 15.03
C GLN A 31 9.09 17.53 14.01
N HIS A 32 9.21 17.09 12.74
CA HIS A 32 8.20 17.36 11.70
C HIS A 32 6.99 16.41 11.67
N ARG A 33 6.87 15.46 12.61
CA ARG A 33 5.67 14.60 12.74
C ARG A 33 4.50 15.24 13.50
N TYR A 34 4.61 16.49 13.95
CA TYR A 34 3.59 17.13 14.79
C TYR A 34 3.09 18.48 14.25
N PHE A 35 2.89 18.62 12.94
CA PHE A 35 2.34 19.86 12.38
C PHE A 35 1.30 19.61 11.26
N PHE A 36 0.20 18.93 11.59
CA PHE A 36 -1.07 19.02 10.88
C PHE A 36 -2.17 19.31 11.93
N PRO A 37 -2.68 20.54 12.07
CA PRO A 37 -3.54 20.85 13.20
C PRO A 37 -5.02 20.52 12.94
N ARG A 38 -5.55 19.72 13.88
CA ARG A 38 -6.87 19.83 14.55
C ARG A 38 -8.16 19.32 13.91
N LEU A 39 -8.26 19.06 12.60
CA LEU A 39 -9.48 18.43 12.04
C LEU A 39 -9.42 16.89 11.99
N ALA A 40 -8.23 16.29 11.92
CA ALA A 40 -8.06 14.84 11.92
C ALA A 40 -8.25 14.22 13.34
N VAL A 41 -7.80 14.91 14.39
CA VAL A 41 -7.83 14.39 15.77
C VAL A 41 -9.25 14.25 16.34
N LEU A 42 -10.18 15.12 15.92
CA LEU A 42 -11.59 15.00 16.34
C LEU A 42 -12.34 13.89 15.59
N LEU A 43 -11.92 13.55 14.37
CA LEU A 43 -12.47 12.40 13.63
C LEU A 43 -11.91 11.06 14.14
N ASP A 44 -10.66 11.04 14.61
CA ASP A 44 -10.06 9.86 15.27
C ASP A 44 -10.70 9.59 16.64
N ALA A 45 -10.99 10.62 17.45
CA ALA A 45 -11.59 10.46 18.78
C ALA A 45 -13.02 9.87 18.74
N PHE A 46 -13.82 10.19 17.71
CA PHE A 46 -15.14 9.56 17.51
C PHE A 46 -15.06 8.14 16.93
N SER A 47 -13.97 7.80 16.23
CA SER A 47 -13.73 6.47 15.67
C SER A 47 -13.29 5.45 16.72
N LEU A 48 -12.79 5.91 17.88
CA LEU A 48 -12.34 5.07 19.00
C LEU A 48 -13.48 4.60 19.92
N LEU A 49 -14.67 5.22 19.85
CA LEU A 49 -15.79 4.95 20.77
C LEU A 49 -16.91 4.08 20.19
N ARG A 50 -16.81 3.70 18.91
CA ARG A 50 -17.67 2.68 18.30
C ARG A 50 -16.78 1.75 17.51
N PRO A 51 -16.86 0.42 17.67
CA PRO A 51 -16.19 -0.47 16.73
C PRO A 51 -16.63 -0.05 15.34
N ALA A 52 -15.69 0.43 14.53
CA ALA A 52 -15.98 1.03 13.23
C ALA A 52 -16.92 0.08 12.48
N THR A 53 -18.15 0.52 12.23
CA THR A 53 -19.06 -0.31 11.46
C THR A 53 -18.42 -0.56 10.11
N ARG A 54 -18.64 -1.73 9.51
CA ARG A 54 -17.99 -2.09 8.25
C ARG A 54 -18.31 -1.11 7.10
N ALA A 55 -19.45 -0.44 7.19
CA ALA A 55 -19.79 0.70 6.33
C ALA A 55 -18.81 1.88 6.51
N HIS A 56 -18.40 2.17 7.74
CA HIS A 56 -17.37 3.14 8.06
C HIS A 56 -15.99 2.73 7.51
N GLU A 57 -15.59 1.44 7.63
CA GLU A 57 -14.34 0.97 7.02
C GLU A 57 -14.30 1.24 5.51
N VAL A 58 -15.39 0.93 4.81
CA VAL A 58 -15.48 1.13 3.35
C VAL A 58 -15.59 2.61 3.00
N ALA A 59 -16.28 3.42 3.81
CA ALA A 59 -16.32 4.88 3.63
C ALA A 59 -14.92 5.49 3.80
N SER A 60 -14.21 5.12 4.87
CA SER A 60 -12.82 5.52 5.12
C SER A 60 -11.90 5.11 3.96
N LEU A 61 -12.03 3.86 3.49
CA LEU A 61 -11.27 3.36 2.34
C LEU A 61 -11.53 4.17 1.06
N ARG A 62 -12.78 4.54 0.80
CA ARG A 62 -13.16 5.37 -0.35
C ARG A 62 -12.58 6.78 -0.24
N LEU A 63 -12.60 7.39 0.93
CA LEU A 63 -12.00 8.71 1.18
C LEU A 63 -10.48 8.67 0.99
N ARG A 64 -9.80 7.66 1.54
CA ARG A 64 -8.36 7.45 1.34
C ARG A 64 -8.01 7.25 -0.13
N LEU A 65 -8.81 6.49 -0.88
CA LEU A 65 -8.63 6.33 -2.34
C LEU A 65 -8.83 7.66 -3.08
N MET A 66 -9.80 8.50 -2.68
CA MET A 66 -10.04 9.80 -3.30
C MET A 66 -8.93 10.81 -3.04
N ALA A 67 -8.26 10.71 -1.88
CA ALA A 67 -7.12 11.54 -1.53
C ALA A 67 -5.86 11.25 -2.38
N GLU A 68 -5.78 10.07 -3.00
CA GLU A 68 -4.68 9.73 -3.91
C GLU A 68 -4.80 10.46 -5.26
N ALA A 69 -3.65 10.77 -5.84
CA ALA A 69 -3.54 11.45 -7.14
C ALA A 69 -4.35 10.70 -8.22
N SER A 70 -5.14 11.45 -8.99
CA SER A 70 -5.91 10.87 -10.09
C SER A 70 -4.97 10.37 -11.21
N PRO A 71 -5.43 9.46 -12.10
CA PRO A 71 -4.61 9.00 -13.22
C PRO A 71 -4.07 10.09 -14.15
N ARG A 72 -4.62 11.32 -14.12
CA ARG A 72 -4.13 12.46 -14.90
C ARG A 72 -3.02 13.25 -14.19
N GLN A 73 -2.91 13.10 -12.88
CA GLN A 73 -1.94 13.81 -12.03
C GLN A 73 -0.71 12.94 -11.71
N VAL A 74 -0.80 11.63 -11.92
CA VAL A 74 0.29 10.69 -11.69
C VAL A 74 1.27 10.74 -12.86
N ASP A 75 2.56 10.63 -12.56
CA ASP A 75 3.63 10.53 -13.55
C ASP A 75 3.33 9.41 -14.60
N PRO A 76 3.60 9.64 -15.91
CA PRO A 76 3.31 8.64 -16.95
C PRO A 76 3.95 7.26 -16.71
N GLN A 77 5.16 7.21 -16.13
CA GLN A 77 5.85 5.96 -15.82
C GLN A 77 5.19 5.24 -14.64
N GLU A 78 4.86 5.97 -13.57
CA GLU A 78 4.08 5.42 -12.43
C GLU A 78 2.76 4.83 -12.93
N ARG A 79 2.03 5.57 -13.78
CA ARG A 79 0.76 5.13 -14.34
C ARG A 79 0.91 3.88 -15.20
N ARG A 80 1.95 3.80 -16.03
CA ARG A 80 2.25 2.62 -16.85
C ARG A 80 2.45 1.37 -15.99
N LEU A 81 3.21 1.47 -14.91
CA LEU A 81 3.41 0.35 -13.97
C LEU A 81 2.10 -0.03 -13.26
N ALA A 82 1.29 0.95 -12.85
CA ALA A 82 0.00 0.70 -12.22
C ALA A 82 -0.98 -0.03 -13.16
N LEU A 83 -1.03 0.36 -14.44
CA LEU A 83 -1.82 -0.34 -15.46
C LEU A 83 -1.31 -1.77 -15.69
N ARG A 84 0.01 -1.97 -15.79
CA ARG A 84 0.60 -3.31 -15.91
C ARG A 84 0.24 -4.20 -14.71
N LEU A 85 0.26 -3.66 -13.49
CA LEU A 85 -0.18 -4.38 -12.29
C LEU A 85 -1.66 -4.76 -12.36
N ARG A 86 -2.53 -3.87 -12.84
CA ARG A 86 -3.96 -4.17 -13.07
C ARG A 86 -4.15 -5.36 -14.00
N ASP A 87 -3.40 -5.41 -15.09
CA ASP A 87 -3.48 -6.50 -16.07
C ASP A 87 -2.96 -7.81 -15.46
N MET A 88 -1.80 -7.78 -14.79
CA MET A 88 -1.25 -8.96 -14.11
C MET A 88 -2.16 -9.50 -13.01
N ARG A 89 -2.89 -8.65 -12.27
CA ARG A 89 -3.91 -9.09 -11.29
C ARG A 89 -5.04 -9.86 -11.97
N THR A 90 -5.49 -9.39 -13.12
CA THR A 90 -6.54 -10.05 -13.91
C THR A 90 -6.03 -11.39 -14.47
N GLN A 91 -4.81 -11.40 -15.02
CA GLN A 91 -4.14 -12.62 -15.49
C GLN A 91 -3.96 -13.64 -14.37
N MET A 92 -3.54 -13.20 -13.17
CA MET A 92 -3.33 -14.07 -12.01
C MET A 92 -4.63 -14.74 -11.58
N ILE A 93 -5.72 -13.98 -11.46
CA ILE A 93 -7.02 -14.57 -11.12
C ILE A 93 -7.53 -15.50 -12.22
N GLY A 94 -7.31 -15.17 -13.50
CA GLY A 94 -7.64 -16.06 -14.61
C GLY A 94 -6.86 -17.38 -14.58
N LEU A 95 -5.56 -17.31 -14.29
CA LEU A 95 -4.67 -18.48 -14.17
C LEU A 95 -5.05 -19.36 -12.97
N ILE A 96 -5.33 -18.74 -11.82
CA ILE A 96 -5.74 -19.46 -10.61
C ILE A 96 -7.11 -20.11 -10.80
N GLY A 97 -8.05 -19.42 -11.46
CA GLY A 97 -9.42 -19.90 -11.65
C GLY A 97 -10.13 -20.18 -10.33
N ASP A 98 -11.00 -21.19 -10.33
CA ASP A 98 -11.68 -21.63 -9.11
C ASP A 98 -10.75 -22.45 -8.22
N VAL A 99 -10.65 -22.05 -6.95
CA VAL A 99 -9.83 -22.72 -5.93
C VAL A 99 -10.69 -23.60 -5.02
N ARG A 100 -10.24 -24.84 -4.78
CA ARG A 100 -10.94 -25.80 -3.92
C ARG A 100 -10.47 -25.73 -2.47
N ALA A 101 -9.17 -25.54 -2.24
CA ALA A 101 -8.55 -25.42 -0.92
C ALA A 101 -9.18 -24.29 -0.08
N CYS A 102 -9.50 -23.17 -0.72
CA CYS A 102 -10.16 -22.03 -0.08
C CYS A 102 -11.66 -22.26 0.23
N ARG A 103 -12.21 -23.47 0.05
CA ARG A 103 -13.59 -23.79 0.49
C ARG A 103 -13.63 -24.33 1.92
N SER A 104 -12.55 -24.95 2.42
CA SER A 104 -12.57 -25.56 3.75
C SER A 104 -11.60 -24.91 4.74
N CYS A 105 -10.61 -24.14 4.30
CA CYS A 105 -9.49 -23.72 5.15
C CYS A 105 -9.83 -22.80 6.34
N ALA A 106 -11.07 -22.30 6.45
CA ALA A 106 -11.53 -21.50 7.57
C ALA A 106 -12.52 -22.26 8.47
N ARG A 107 -12.90 -23.50 8.11
CA ARG A 107 -13.80 -24.34 8.92
C ARG A 107 -13.14 -24.59 10.28
N GLY A 108 -13.89 -24.37 11.37
CA GLY A 108 -13.42 -24.58 12.74
C GLY A 108 -12.63 -23.41 13.35
N TYR A 109 -12.31 -22.36 12.59
CA TYR A 109 -11.69 -21.17 13.15
C TYR A 109 -12.71 -20.28 13.90
N PRO A 110 -12.28 -19.53 14.94
CA PRO A 110 -13.13 -18.55 15.58
C PRO A 110 -13.67 -17.50 14.60
N LEU A 111 -14.83 -16.91 14.93
CA LEU A 111 -15.33 -15.74 14.22
C LEU A 111 -14.34 -14.56 14.37
N PRO A 112 -14.17 -13.70 13.34
CA PRO A 112 -14.91 -13.67 12.08
C PRO A 112 -14.36 -14.61 10.99
N HIS A 113 -13.22 -15.27 11.21
CA HIS A 113 -12.55 -16.07 10.18
C HIS A 113 -13.33 -17.31 9.77
N GLY A 114 -13.84 -18.10 10.74
CA GLY A 114 -14.63 -19.30 10.45
C GLY A 114 -16.10 -19.03 10.11
N ARG A 115 -16.47 -17.78 9.83
CA ARG A 115 -17.85 -17.43 9.47
C ARG A 115 -18.30 -18.09 8.18
N TRP A 116 -17.39 -18.24 7.22
CA TRP A 116 -17.67 -18.85 5.94
C TRP A 116 -16.67 -19.96 5.64
N GLU A 117 -17.10 -20.85 4.76
CA GLU A 117 -16.26 -21.88 4.20
C GLU A 117 -15.07 -21.25 3.42
N GLY A 118 -13.90 -21.42 4.04
CA GLY A 118 -12.57 -21.04 3.61
C GLY A 118 -12.26 -19.56 3.35
N GLY A 119 -11.02 -19.30 2.99
CA GLY A 119 -10.43 -17.96 2.92
C GLY A 119 -9.99 -17.41 4.28
N TYR A 120 -9.40 -18.23 5.16
CA TYR A 120 -8.82 -17.75 6.43
C TYR A 120 -7.89 -16.55 6.22
N CYS A 121 -7.01 -16.64 5.22
CA CYS A 121 -6.11 -15.56 4.79
C CYS A 121 -6.84 -14.33 4.24
N CYS A 122 -8.06 -14.48 3.73
CA CYS A 122 -8.93 -13.39 3.30
C CYS A 122 -9.71 -12.75 4.46
N GLY A 123 -9.60 -13.32 5.67
CA GLY A 123 -10.27 -12.84 6.88
C GLY A 123 -9.54 -11.72 7.62
N GLY A 124 -8.42 -11.21 7.10
CA GLY A 124 -7.72 -10.06 7.68
C GLY A 124 -8.58 -8.79 7.70
N THR A 125 -8.16 -7.77 8.46
CA THR A 125 -8.82 -6.47 8.48
C THR A 125 -8.69 -5.78 7.12
N THR A 126 -9.73 -5.07 6.69
CA THR A 126 -9.74 -4.36 5.41
C THR A 126 -8.55 -3.41 5.29
N GLU A 127 -8.20 -2.73 6.38
CA GLU A 127 -7.09 -1.78 6.42
C GLU A 127 -5.71 -2.42 6.13
N ASN A 128 -5.44 -3.60 6.69
CA ASN A 128 -4.15 -4.29 6.49
C ASN A 128 -3.93 -4.71 5.03
N VAL A 129 -5.01 -4.95 4.31
CA VAL A 129 -4.99 -5.36 2.90
C VAL A 129 -4.88 -4.15 1.96
N PHE A 130 -5.45 -3.01 2.35
CA PHE A 130 -5.47 -1.77 1.58
C PHE A 130 -4.52 -0.72 2.18
N GLN A 131 -3.23 -1.03 2.16
CA GLN A 131 -2.17 -0.10 2.51
C GLN A 131 -2.15 1.10 1.55
N GLN A 132 -1.53 2.20 1.95
CA GLN A 132 -1.59 3.45 1.19
C GLN A 132 -1.01 3.30 -0.22
N GLU A 133 0.07 2.56 -0.39
CA GLU A 133 0.69 2.32 -1.70
C GLU A 133 -0.16 1.43 -2.61
N GLU A 134 -0.92 0.49 -2.04
CA GLU A 134 -1.89 -0.32 -2.77
C GLU A 134 -3.04 0.57 -3.27
N LEU A 135 -3.56 1.46 -2.41
CA LEU A 135 -4.59 2.44 -2.79
C LEU A 135 -4.11 3.39 -3.88
N ALA A 136 -2.89 3.92 -3.75
CA ALA A 136 -2.28 4.77 -4.77
C ALA A 136 -2.20 4.04 -6.12
N CYS A 137 -1.72 2.80 -6.12
CA CYS A 137 -1.60 1.98 -7.33
C CYS A 137 -2.98 1.69 -7.96
N LEU A 138 -3.97 1.35 -7.14
CA LEU A 138 -5.34 1.14 -7.58
C LEU A 138 -5.93 2.42 -8.19
N ARG A 139 -5.71 3.57 -7.57
CA ARG A 139 -6.17 4.87 -8.05
C ARG A 139 -5.51 5.24 -9.38
N ALA A 140 -4.20 5.11 -9.47
CA ALA A 140 -3.40 5.39 -10.68
C ALA A 140 -3.80 4.50 -11.86
N SER A 141 -4.18 3.25 -11.59
CA SER A 141 -4.72 2.29 -12.59
C SER A 141 -6.22 2.45 -12.89
N GLY A 142 -6.85 3.52 -12.37
CA GLY A 142 -8.21 3.92 -12.72
C GLY A 142 -9.32 3.38 -11.83
N THR A 143 -9.00 2.75 -10.69
CA THR A 143 -10.02 2.36 -9.69
C THR A 143 -10.69 3.60 -9.12
N ARG A 144 -12.01 3.53 -8.95
CA ARG A 144 -12.87 4.59 -8.44
C ARG A 144 -13.52 4.15 -7.12
N PRO A 145 -13.94 5.09 -6.26
CA PRO A 145 -14.63 4.75 -5.00
C PRO A 145 -15.84 3.84 -5.15
N ARG A 146 -16.59 4.01 -6.25
CA ARG A 146 -17.77 3.20 -6.59
C ARG A 146 -17.46 1.74 -6.96
N ASP A 147 -16.20 1.43 -7.24
CA ASP A 147 -15.76 0.08 -7.59
C ASP A 147 -15.56 -0.77 -6.33
N PHE A 148 -15.45 -0.14 -5.15
CA PHE A 148 -15.46 -0.81 -3.85
C PHE A 148 -16.88 -1.16 -3.43
N ARG A 149 -17.47 -2.13 -4.12
CA ARG A 149 -18.79 -2.68 -3.84
C ARG A 149 -18.69 -3.79 -2.82
N THR A 150 -19.43 -3.68 -1.73
CA THR A 150 -19.52 -4.72 -0.69
C THR A 150 -20.56 -5.79 -1.08
N PRO A 151 -20.45 -7.02 -0.56
CA PRO A 151 -21.51 -8.00 -0.69
C PRO A 151 -22.76 -7.55 0.09
N ARG A 152 -23.95 -7.92 -0.38
CA ARG A 152 -25.24 -7.66 0.31
C ARG A 152 -25.48 -8.59 1.53
N ALA A 153 -24.45 -9.30 1.97
CA ALA A 153 -24.51 -10.33 3.01
C ALA A 153 -23.48 -10.05 4.11
N VAL A 154 -23.58 -10.75 5.24
CA VAL A 154 -22.57 -10.68 6.29
C VAL A 154 -21.21 -11.14 5.73
N HIS A 155 -20.14 -10.40 5.98
CA HIS A 155 -18.80 -10.75 5.49
C HIS A 155 -17.91 -11.38 6.57
N ALA A 156 -16.85 -12.08 6.12
CA ALA A 156 -15.86 -12.74 6.96
C ALA A 156 -14.53 -11.95 6.95
N GLY A 157 -14.26 -11.22 8.03
CA GLY A 157 -13.07 -10.38 8.15
C GLY A 157 -13.14 -9.17 7.22
N CYS A 158 -12.45 -9.22 6.08
CA CYS A 158 -12.42 -8.15 5.08
C CYS A 158 -13.84 -7.76 4.62
N ALA A 159 -14.08 -6.45 4.49
CA ALA A 159 -15.38 -5.90 4.09
C ALA A 159 -15.88 -6.40 2.72
N PHE A 160 -14.99 -6.94 1.89
CA PHE A 160 -15.31 -7.42 0.55
C PHE A 160 -15.56 -8.92 0.46
N ARG A 161 -15.27 -9.71 1.51
CA ARG A 161 -15.42 -11.18 1.51
C ARG A 161 -16.82 -11.61 1.96
N GLY A 162 -17.72 -11.82 1.01
CA GLY A 162 -19.05 -12.41 1.27
C GLY A 162 -19.07 -13.93 1.12
N PRO A 163 -20.23 -14.60 1.26
CA PRO A 163 -20.33 -16.07 1.18
C PRO A 163 -19.77 -16.65 -0.13
N ARG A 164 -20.03 -15.98 -1.26
CA ARG A 164 -19.61 -16.43 -2.61
C ARG A 164 -18.19 -16.01 -3.02
N GLY A 165 -17.41 -15.40 -2.12
CA GLY A 165 -16.05 -14.96 -2.40
C GLY A 165 -15.84 -13.47 -2.20
N CYS A 166 -14.77 -12.95 -2.81
CA CYS A 166 -14.49 -11.52 -2.83
C CYS A 166 -15.40 -10.82 -3.84
N SER A 167 -16.12 -9.80 -3.39
CA SER A 167 -17.04 -8.97 -4.19
C SER A 167 -16.33 -8.01 -5.16
N LEU A 168 -15.03 -7.77 -4.98
CA LEU A 168 -14.25 -6.93 -5.88
C LEU A 168 -13.88 -7.68 -7.16
N ALA A 169 -14.02 -7.00 -8.30
CA ALA A 169 -13.47 -7.47 -9.56
C ALA A 169 -11.94 -7.56 -9.48
N PRO A 170 -11.29 -8.52 -10.18
CA PRO A 170 -9.84 -8.75 -10.10
C PRO A 170 -8.98 -7.48 -10.27
N ALA A 171 -9.36 -6.61 -11.20
CA ALA A 171 -8.67 -5.35 -11.48
C ALA A 171 -8.57 -4.40 -10.26
N HIS A 172 -9.53 -4.48 -9.34
CA HIS A 172 -9.68 -3.60 -8.17
C HIS A 172 -9.21 -4.24 -6.86
N ARG A 173 -8.69 -5.47 -6.90
CA ARG A 173 -8.11 -6.12 -5.74
C ARG A 173 -6.68 -5.59 -5.49
N PRO A 174 -6.23 -5.43 -4.24
CA PRO A 174 -4.83 -5.14 -3.93
C PRO A 174 -3.88 -6.22 -4.45
N ASN A 175 -2.63 -5.86 -4.72
CA ASN A 175 -1.63 -6.82 -5.21
C ASN A 175 -1.38 -7.93 -4.20
N LEU A 176 -1.41 -7.62 -2.89
CA LEU A 176 -1.34 -8.62 -1.82
C LEU A 176 -2.37 -9.75 -1.99
N CYS A 177 -3.62 -9.43 -2.33
CA CYS A 177 -4.70 -10.43 -2.46
C CYS A 177 -4.48 -11.46 -3.57
N VAL A 178 -3.71 -11.11 -4.61
CA VAL A 178 -3.50 -12.01 -5.76
C VAL A 178 -2.16 -12.75 -5.70
N ARG A 179 -1.17 -12.21 -4.96
CA ARG A 179 0.16 -12.83 -4.84
C ARG A 179 0.28 -13.78 -3.65
N TYR A 180 -0.54 -13.58 -2.61
CA TYR A 180 -0.50 -14.42 -1.43
C TYR A 180 -0.94 -15.85 -1.77
N THR A 181 -0.11 -16.83 -1.44
CA THR A 181 -0.39 -18.25 -1.61
C THR A 181 -0.11 -18.95 -0.29
N CYS A 182 -1.12 -19.56 0.34
CA CYS A 182 -0.91 -20.40 1.52
C CYS A 182 -0.44 -21.80 1.10
N ARG A 183 -0.04 -22.63 2.07
CA ARG A 183 0.37 -24.01 1.83
C ARG A 183 -0.66 -24.82 1.03
N ASP A 184 -1.93 -24.77 1.41
CA ASP A 184 -2.98 -25.55 0.73
C ASP A 184 -3.15 -25.11 -0.74
N LEU A 185 -3.02 -23.81 -1.02
CA LEU A 185 -3.06 -23.29 -2.39
C LEU A 185 -1.82 -23.74 -3.19
N HIS A 186 -0.64 -23.76 -2.56
CA HIS A 186 0.56 -24.30 -3.20
C HIS A 186 0.38 -25.76 -3.59
N GLU A 187 -0.12 -26.60 -2.68
CA GLU A 187 -0.38 -28.02 -2.95
C GLU A 187 -1.42 -28.18 -4.07
N GLU A 188 -2.49 -27.37 -4.08
CA GLU A 188 -3.49 -27.38 -5.16
C GLU A 188 -2.88 -26.97 -6.52
N PHE A 189 -2.09 -25.90 -6.56
CA PHE A 189 -1.45 -25.42 -7.79
C PHE A 189 -0.42 -26.41 -8.33
N SER A 190 0.28 -27.12 -7.43
CA SER A 190 1.23 -28.17 -7.79
C SER A 190 0.52 -29.35 -8.43
N LYS A 191 -0.57 -29.85 -7.82
CA LYS A 191 -1.42 -30.91 -8.38
C LYS A 191 -2.03 -30.55 -9.74
N ARG A 192 -2.29 -29.25 -9.96
CA ARG A 192 -2.81 -28.72 -11.24
C ARG A 192 -1.73 -28.43 -12.28
N GLY A 193 -0.44 -28.55 -11.93
CA GLY A 193 0.68 -28.24 -12.85
C GLY A 193 0.86 -26.75 -13.18
N ILE A 194 0.20 -25.83 -12.44
CA ILE A 194 0.26 -24.38 -12.70
C ILE A 194 1.18 -23.63 -11.74
N GLU A 195 1.75 -24.31 -10.73
CA GLU A 195 2.54 -23.69 -9.67
C GLU A 195 3.66 -22.79 -10.20
N ARG A 196 4.43 -23.26 -11.19
CA ARG A 196 5.53 -22.49 -11.78
C ARG A 196 5.03 -21.17 -12.39
N GLN A 197 3.93 -21.21 -13.14
CA GLN A 197 3.35 -20.03 -13.78
C GLN A 197 2.84 -19.03 -12.74
N VAL A 198 2.13 -19.52 -11.71
CA VAL A 198 1.66 -18.69 -10.59
C VAL A 198 2.83 -18.04 -9.86
N ARG A 199 3.87 -18.79 -9.50
CA ARG A 199 5.06 -18.25 -8.81
C ARG A 199 5.79 -17.21 -9.67
N GLN A 200 5.91 -17.44 -10.97
CA GLN A 200 6.53 -16.49 -11.90
C GLN A 200 5.74 -15.18 -11.96
N LEU A 201 4.41 -15.27 -12.14
CA LEU A 201 3.55 -14.09 -12.20
C LEU A 201 3.49 -13.34 -10.87
N ALA A 202 3.45 -14.05 -9.74
CA ALA A 202 3.51 -13.45 -8.40
C ALA A 202 4.83 -12.67 -8.19
N SER A 203 5.94 -13.24 -8.65
CA SER A 203 7.26 -12.58 -8.61
C SER A 203 7.30 -11.33 -9.51
N GLN A 204 6.68 -11.39 -10.68
CA GLN A 204 6.57 -10.24 -11.58
C GLN A 204 5.71 -9.11 -10.98
N ILE A 205 4.56 -9.46 -10.36
CA ILE A 205 3.72 -8.51 -9.62
C ILE A 205 4.53 -7.86 -8.50
N GLN A 206 5.24 -8.65 -7.70
CA GLN A 206 6.05 -8.13 -6.59
C GLN A 206 7.13 -7.15 -7.08
N ARG A 207 7.90 -7.52 -8.11
CA ARG A 207 8.94 -6.64 -8.68
C ARG A 207 8.36 -5.34 -9.23
N THR A 208 7.30 -5.45 -10.03
CA THR A 208 6.64 -4.29 -10.65
C THR A 208 6.04 -3.36 -9.59
N PHE A 209 5.47 -3.92 -8.52
CA PHE A 209 4.93 -3.13 -7.42
C PHE A 209 6.05 -2.45 -6.60
N SER A 210 7.18 -3.12 -6.36
CA SER A 210 8.34 -2.49 -5.74
C SER A 210 8.86 -1.31 -6.57
N GLU A 211 8.98 -1.46 -7.89
CA GLU A 211 9.38 -0.37 -8.79
C GLU A 211 8.39 0.81 -8.73
N TYR A 212 7.09 0.53 -8.78
CA TYR A 212 6.04 1.54 -8.61
C TYR A 212 6.19 2.30 -7.29
N ARG A 213 6.43 1.58 -6.17
CA ARG A 213 6.63 2.21 -4.86
C ARG A 213 7.84 3.13 -4.83
N SER A 214 8.95 2.72 -5.44
CA SER A 214 10.16 3.55 -5.53
C SER A 214 9.92 4.83 -6.31
N LEU A 215 9.29 4.74 -7.50
CA LEU A 215 8.97 5.94 -8.29
C LEU A 215 8.04 6.90 -7.54
N ARG A 216 6.98 6.37 -6.93
CA ARG A 216 6.05 7.16 -6.14
C ARG A 216 6.74 7.84 -4.95
N SER A 217 7.62 7.12 -4.24
CA SER A 217 8.37 7.69 -3.12
C SER A 217 9.21 8.88 -3.58
N ASN A 218 10.00 8.70 -4.65
CA ASN A 218 10.85 9.75 -5.19
C ASN A 218 10.05 11.00 -5.60
N ARG A 219 8.87 10.81 -6.21
CA ARG A 219 7.98 11.93 -6.54
C ARG A 219 7.46 12.65 -5.30
N LEU A 220 6.97 11.91 -4.30
CA LEU A 220 6.47 12.51 -3.06
C LEU A 220 7.56 13.23 -2.27
N ASP A 221 8.79 12.71 -2.27
CA ASP A 221 9.93 13.35 -1.63
C ASP A 221 10.26 14.68 -2.32
N ARG A 222 10.27 14.72 -3.65
CA ARG A 222 10.44 15.94 -4.45
C ARG A 222 9.33 16.96 -4.18
N GLU A 223 8.06 16.55 -4.24
CA GLU A 223 6.91 17.41 -3.95
C GLU A 223 6.93 17.95 -2.51
N SER A 224 7.49 17.18 -1.56
CA SER A 224 7.64 17.61 -0.17
C SER A 224 8.76 18.65 -0.01
N LEU A 225 9.89 18.46 -0.69
CA LEU A 225 10.99 19.43 -0.73
C LEU A 225 10.56 20.76 -1.37
N GLU A 226 9.89 20.71 -2.52
CA GLU A 226 9.38 21.91 -3.21
C GLU A 226 8.40 22.70 -2.34
N ARG A 227 7.50 22.02 -1.61
CA ARG A 227 6.58 22.67 -0.66
C ARG A 227 7.33 23.36 0.47
N PHE A 228 8.33 22.68 1.05
CA PHE A 228 9.15 23.23 2.12
C PHE A 228 9.95 24.47 1.66
N GLU A 229 10.55 24.43 0.47
CA GLU A 229 11.25 25.58 -0.12
C GLU A 229 10.31 26.77 -0.39
N ALA A 230 9.08 26.49 -0.84
CA ALA A 230 8.08 27.54 -1.06
C ALA A 230 7.64 28.20 0.25
N GLU A 231 7.46 27.43 1.33
CA GLU A 231 7.08 27.95 2.65
C GLU A 231 8.20 28.78 3.28
N THR A 232 9.46 28.31 3.21
CA THR A 232 10.62 29.04 3.73
C THR A 232 10.83 30.37 3.00
N LYS A 233 10.67 30.40 1.67
CA LYS A 233 10.69 31.66 0.88
C LYS A 233 9.62 32.64 1.34
N LYS A 234 8.38 32.19 1.58
CA LYS A 234 7.28 33.04 2.08
C LYS A 234 7.59 33.67 3.45
N ILE A 235 8.25 32.93 4.34
CA ILE A 235 8.64 33.44 5.67
C ILE A 235 9.76 34.47 5.55
N SER A 236 10.77 34.20 4.72
CA SER A 236 11.90 35.12 4.52
C SER A 236 11.48 36.44 3.88
N GLY A 237 10.58 36.42 2.89
CA GLY A 237 10.09 37.64 2.23
C GLY A 237 9.24 38.54 3.13
N LYS A 238 8.54 37.98 4.13
CA LYS A 238 7.77 38.78 5.09
C LYS A 238 8.64 39.61 6.02
N ARG A 239 9.83 39.11 6.40
CA ARG A 239 10.73 39.79 7.33
C ARG A 239 11.45 41.00 6.73
N MET A 240 11.53 41.09 5.40
CA MET A 240 12.20 42.23 4.73
C MET A 240 11.27 43.42 4.49
N ASN A 241 9.96 43.22 4.60
CA ASN A 241 8.94 44.26 4.35
C ASN A 241 8.31 44.80 5.65
N SER A 242 8.87 44.43 6.80
CA SER A 242 8.44 44.82 8.15
C SER A 242 9.60 45.44 8.88
#